data_AF-A0A974X2E3-F1
#
_entry.id   AF-A0A974X2E3-F1
#
_cell.length_a   1.000
_cell.length_b   1.000
_cell.length_c   1.000
_cell.angle_alpha   90.00
_cell.angle_beta   90.00
_cell.angle_gamma   90.00
#
_symmetry.space_group_name_H-M   'P 1'
#
loop_
_entity.id
_entity.type
_entity.pdbx_description
1 polymer ?
#
loop_
_entity_poly.entity_id
_entity_poly.type
_entity_poly.pdbx_seq_one_letter_code
_entity_poly.pdbx_strand_id
1 'polypeptide(L)'
;MPTPTVREPISPWPVAGLVGMACVAFLVAVTVGPLGVPWWAVLGLAVVWLVALVQSLRWFTRRPRTVVLLPVLVALVWFVTIVAGSRYLDWLNA
;
A
#
# COMPACT_ATOMS: atom_id res chain seq x y z
N MET A 1 -15.63 26.97 -37.11
CA MET A 1 -15.59 26.88 -35.63
C MET A 1 -14.63 25.76 -35.26
N PRO A 2 -13.67 25.93 -34.34
CA PRO A 2 -12.86 24.81 -33.87
C PRO A 2 -13.79 23.78 -33.23
N THR A 3 -13.71 22.53 -33.68
CA THR A 3 -14.46 21.42 -33.08
C THR A 3 -13.99 21.25 -31.64
N PRO A 4 -14.87 21.20 -30.62
CA PRO A 4 -14.46 20.96 -29.25
C PRO A 4 -13.70 19.63 -29.19
N THR A 5 -12.44 19.65 -28.74
CA THR A 5 -11.68 18.43 -28.49
C THR A 5 -12.35 17.67 -27.34
N VAL A 6 -12.98 16.54 -27.65
CA VAL A 6 -13.53 15.61 -26.65
C VAL A 6 -12.37 15.18 -25.76
N ARG A 7 -12.36 15.62 -24.49
CA ARG A 7 -11.38 15.15 -23.51
C ARG A 7 -11.67 13.67 -23.23
N GLU A 8 -10.69 12.81 -23.48
CA GLU A 8 -10.78 11.41 -23.09
C GLU A 8 -11.01 11.31 -21.57
N PRO A 9 -11.95 10.46 -21.11
CA PRO A 9 -12.20 10.27 -19.69
C PRO A 9 -10.92 9.83 -18.96
N ILE A 10 -10.51 10.59 -17.94
CA ILE A 10 -9.39 10.20 -17.07
C ILE A 10 -9.74 8.87 -16.40
N SER A 11 -8.86 7.87 -16.53
CA SER A 11 -9.07 6.57 -15.89
C SER A 11 -9.09 6.72 -14.36
N PRO A 12 -10.09 6.17 -13.64
CA PRO A 12 -10.20 6.32 -12.17
C PRO A 12 -9.23 5.42 -11.38
N TRP A 13 -8.66 4.40 -12.03
CA TRP A 13 -7.85 3.37 -11.39
C TRP A 13 -6.60 3.86 -10.62
N PRO A 14 -5.83 4.84 -11.13
CA PRO A 14 -4.69 5.37 -10.40
C PRO A 14 -5.09 6.05 -9.08
N VAL A 15 -6.24 6.73 -9.06
CA VAL A 15 -6.79 7.35 -7.86
C VAL A 15 -7.18 6.28 -6.84
N ALA A 16 -7.87 5.23 -7.28
CA ALA A 16 -8.21 4.09 -6.43
C ALA A 16 -6.95 3.41 -5.84
N GLY A 17 -5.89 3.28 -6.63
CA GLY A 17 -4.61 2.76 -6.16
C GLY A 17 -3.95 3.63 -5.08
N LEU A 18 -3.97 4.95 -5.23
CA LEU A 18 -3.48 5.88 -4.20
C LEU A 18 -4.31 5.84 -2.91
N VAL A 19 -5.64 5.74 -3.01
CA VAL A 19 -6.51 5.56 -1.85
C VAL A 19 -6.17 4.25 -1.13
N GLY A 20 -5.97 3.16 -1.88
CA GLY A 20 -5.51 1.89 -1.31
C GLY A 20 -4.18 2.02 -0.59
N MET A 21 -3.20 2.73 -1.17
CA MET A 21 -1.90 2.97 -0.53
C MET A 21 -2.05 3.77 0.77
N ALA A 22 -2.95 4.75 0.81
CA ALA A 22 -3.26 5.48 2.05
C ALA A 22 -3.85 4.56 3.12
N CYS A 23 -4.81 3.70 2.78
CA CYS A 23 -5.36 2.72 3.71
C CYS A 23 -4.27 1.79 4.28
N VAL A 24 -3.36 1.30 3.44
CA VAL A 24 -2.25 0.44 3.90
C VAL A 24 -1.28 1.21 4.80
N ALA A 25 -1.05 2.50 4.53
CA ALA A 25 -0.22 3.34 5.41
C ALA A 25 -0.80 3.41 6.82
N PHE A 26 -2.13 3.58 6.94
CA PHE A 26 -2.81 3.54 8.24
C PHE A 26 -2.66 2.18 8.93
N LEU A 27 -2.78 1.06 8.20
CA LEU A 27 -2.56 -0.28 8.77
C LEU A 27 -1.15 -0.44 9.35
N VAL A 28 -0.12 0.04 8.63
CA VAL A 28 1.28 0.02 9.08
C VAL A 28 1.51 0.96 10.26
N ALA A 29 0.87 2.13 10.28
CA ALA A 29 1.03 3.10 11.37
C ALA A 29 0.42 2.59 12.70
N VAL A 30 -0.75 1.95 12.63
CA VAL A 30 -1.42 1.40 13.81
C VAL A 30 -0.68 0.17 14.36
N THR A 31 0.22 -0.47 13.61
CA THR A 31 0.91 -1.67 14.07
C THR A 31 1.98 -1.42 15.14
N VAL A 32 2.55 -0.20 15.23
CA VAL A 32 3.61 0.14 16.21
C VAL A 32 3.09 0.19 17.65
N GLY A 33 1.84 0.64 17.85
CA GLY A 33 1.32 0.93 19.18
C GLY A 33 0.53 -0.24 19.78
N PRO A 34 -0.76 -0.39 19.42
CA PRO A 34 -1.68 -1.32 20.07
C PRO A 34 -1.36 -2.82 19.90
N LEU A 35 -0.46 -3.20 18.98
CA LEU A 35 -0.19 -4.61 18.68
C LEU A 35 1.15 -5.12 19.24
N GLY A 36 1.94 -4.28 19.93
CA GLY A 36 3.21 -4.70 20.53
C GLY A 36 4.27 -5.18 19.53
N VAL A 37 4.07 -4.93 18.23
CA VAL A 37 4.94 -5.43 17.16
C VAL A 37 6.32 -4.75 17.24
N PRO A 38 7.43 -5.49 17.05
CA PRO A 38 8.76 -4.90 17.10
C PRO A 38 8.94 -3.75 16.09
N TRP A 39 9.57 -2.66 16.54
CA TRP A 39 9.78 -1.46 15.72
C TRP A 39 10.52 -1.73 14.40
N TRP A 40 11.42 -2.72 14.36
CA TRP A 40 12.16 -3.12 13.17
C TRP A 40 11.26 -3.78 12.11
N ALA A 41 10.25 -4.55 12.53
CA ALA A 41 9.29 -5.16 11.61
C ALA A 41 8.41 -4.08 10.98
N VAL A 42 8.03 -3.07 11.76
CA VAL A 42 7.30 -1.92 11.23
C VAL A 42 8.15 -1.09 10.28
N LEU A 43 9.43 -0.85 10.58
CA LEU A 43 10.34 -0.20 9.64
C LEU A 43 10.45 -0.96 8.32
N GLY A 44 10.58 -2.29 8.37
CA GLY A 44 10.59 -3.13 7.17
C GLY A 44 9.33 -2.96 6.33
N LEU A 45 8.16 -3.00 6.98
CA LEU A 45 6.86 -2.78 6.33
C LEU A 45 6.72 -1.36 5.76
N ALA A 46 7.21 -0.34 6.46
CA ALA A 46 7.23 1.04 5.99
C ALA A 46 8.11 1.22 4.74
N VAL A 47 9.27 0.55 4.69
CA VAL A 47 10.14 0.54 3.51
C VAL A 47 9.45 -0.14 2.33
N VAL A 48 8.84 -1.31 2.54
CA VAL A 48 8.06 -2.01 1.49
C VAL A 48 6.93 -1.11 0.96
N TRP A 49 6.22 -0.45 1.87
CA TRP A 49 5.17 0.51 1.51
C TRP A 49 5.70 1.70 0.71
N LEU A 50 6.84 2.30 1.10
CA LEU A 50 7.47 3.41 0.39
C LEU A 50 7.86 3.00 -1.04
N VAL A 51 8.44 1.82 -1.21
CA VAL A 51 8.79 1.29 -2.54
C VAL A 51 7.53 1.15 -3.40
N ALA A 52 6.45 0.58 -2.84
CA ALA A 52 5.18 0.45 -3.54
C ALA A 52 4.52 1.82 -3.85
N LEU A 53 4.70 2.83 -2.99
CA LEU A 53 4.20 4.18 -3.23
C LEU A 53 4.95 4.83 -4.41
N VAL A 54 6.28 4.79 -4.40
CA VAL A 54 7.09 5.30 -5.52
C VAL A 54 6.73 4.56 -6.80
N GLN A 55 6.49 3.26 -6.73
CA GLN A 55 6.10 2.47 -7.89
C GLN A 55 4.70 2.83 -8.39
N SER A 56 3.77 3.12 -7.49
CA SER A 56 2.42 3.61 -7.80
C SER A 56 2.47 4.95 -8.52
N LEU A 57 3.31 5.89 -8.05
CA LEU A 57 3.53 7.17 -8.70
C LEU A 57 4.16 7.01 -10.09
N ARG A 58 5.13 6.10 -10.25
CA ARG A 58 5.78 5.80 -11.54
C ARG A 58 4.84 5.13 -12.55
N TRP A 59 3.94 4.27 -12.09
CA TRP A 59 2.99 3.56 -12.95
C TRP A 59 1.68 4.31 -13.18
N PHE A 60 1.48 5.42 -12.48
CA PHE A 60 0.31 6.29 -12.61
C PHE A 60 0.01 6.66 -14.07
N THR A 61 1.05 6.97 -14.86
CA THR A 61 0.95 7.32 -16.28
C THR A 61 1.23 6.16 -17.23
N ARG A 62 2.09 5.20 -16.85
CA ARG A 62 2.50 4.09 -17.74
C ARG A 62 1.54 2.90 -17.73
N ARG A 63 0.96 2.54 -16.59
CA ARG A 63 0.12 1.33 -16.41
C ARG A 63 -0.95 1.54 -15.32
N PRO A 64 -2.00 2.35 -15.58
CA PRO A 64 -2.95 2.82 -14.56
C PRO A 64 -3.72 1.70 -13.84
N ARG A 65 -3.99 0.58 -14.51
CA ARG A 65 -4.67 -0.58 -13.90
C ARG A 65 -3.80 -1.34 -12.90
N THR A 66 -2.48 -1.37 -13.11
CA THR A 66 -1.55 -2.11 -12.25
C THR A 66 -1.31 -1.41 -10.91
N VAL A 67 -1.58 -0.10 -10.83
CA VAL A 67 -1.43 0.70 -9.60
C VAL A 67 -2.32 0.17 -8.47
N VAL A 68 -3.49 -0.40 -8.77
CA VAL A 68 -4.43 -0.94 -7.77
C VAL A 68 -3.94 -2.26 -7.15
N LEU A 69 -3.09 -3.01 -7.85
CA LEU A 69 -2.53 -4.27 -7.33
C LEU A 69 -1.48 -4.04 -6.24
N LEU A 70 -0.75 -2.92 -6.30
CA LEU A 70 0.30 -2.59 -5.33
C LEU A 70 -0.20 -2.52 -3.88
N PRO A 71 -1.27 -1.77 -3.53
CA PRO A 71 -1.76 -1.76 -2.15
C PRO A 71 -2.26 -3.12 -1.69
N VAL A 72 -2.85 -3.94 -2.58
CA VAL A 72 -3.27 -5.30 -2.24
C VAL A 72 -2.07 -6.18 -1.89
N LEU A 73 -0.99 -6.10 -2.68
CA LEU A 73 0.24 -6.84 -2.40
C LEU A 73 0.90 -6.40 -1.09
N VAL A 74 0.96 -5.08 -0.82
CA VAL A 74 1.52 -4.59 0.45
C VAL A 74 0.65 -5.01 1.63
N ALA A 75 -0.68 -4.95 1.51
CA ALA A 75 -1.59 -5.45 2.55
C ALA A 75 -1.39 -6.96 2.81
N LEU A 76 -1.14 -7.75 1.76
CA LEU A 76 -0.84 -9.17 1.90
C LEU A 76 0.50 -9.41 2.60
N VAL A 77 1.54 -8.68 2.23
CA VAL A 77 2.85 -8.74 2.90
C VAL A 77 2.72 -8.36 4.37
N TRP A 78 1.98 -7.30 4.68
CA TRP A 78 1.64 -6.91 6.04
C TRP A 78 0.95 -8.04 6.79
N PHE A 79 -0.12 -8.60 6.23
CA PHE A 79 -0.89 -9.69 6.86
C PHE A 79 -0.03 -10.90 7.17
N VAL A 80 0.76 -11.36 6.19
CA VAL A 80 1.68 -12.50 6.35
C VAL A 80 2.71 -12.20 7.43
N THR A 81 3.26 -10.99 7.47
CA THR A 81 4.27 -10.59 8.47
C THR A 81 3.69 -10.63 9.88
N ILE A 82 2.48 -10.11 10.08
CA ILE A 82 1.83 -10.09 11.40
C ILE A 82 1.42 -11.50 11.85
N VAL A 83 0.88 -12.32 10.95
CA VAL A 83 0.49 -13.71 11.26
C VAL A 83 1.72 -14.59 11.52
N ALA A 84 2.79 -14.41 10.75
CA ALA A 84 4.02 -15.16 10.98
C ALA A 84 4.69 -14.71 12.28
N GLY A 85 4.80 -13.41 12.53
CA GLY A 85 5.38 -12.88 13.76
C GLY A 85 4.60 -13.28 15.01
N SER A 86 3.26 -13.31 14.95
CA SER A 86 2.46 -13.78 16.08
C SER A 86 2.62 -15.29 16.35
N ARG A 87 2.80 -16.11 15.31
CA ARG A 87 2.92 -17.57 15.46
C ARG A 87 4.32 -18.08 15.81
N TYR A 88 5.36 -17.42 15.29
CA TYR A 88 6.75 -17.92 15.40
C TYR A 88 7.61 -17.12 16.37
N LEU A 89 7.21 -15.87 16.67
CA LEU A 89 8.01 -14.93 17.45
C LEU A 89 7.22 -14.37 18.65
N ASP A 90 6.03 -14.91 18.93
CA ASP A 90 5.15 -14.57 20.07
C ASP A 90 4.84 -13.08 20.24
N TRP A 91 4.85 -12.29 19.15
CA TRP A 91 4.68 -10.83 19.22
C TRP A 91 3.39 -10.36 19.89
N LEU A 92 2.31 -11.16 19.85
CA LEU A 92 1.00 -10.81 20.43
C LEU A 92 0.80 -11.35 21.86
N ASN A 93 1.73 -12.16 22.37
CA ASN A 93 1.68 -12.77 23.71
C ASN A 93 2.73 -12.18 24.67
N ALA A 94 3.52 -11.20 24.21
CA ALA A 94 4.55 -10.50 24.99
C ALA A 94 3.99 -9.22 25.62
#